data_AF-A0A414M153-F1
#
_entry.id   AF-A0A414M153-F1
#
_cell.length_a   1.000
_cell.length_b   1.000
_cell.length_c   1.000
_cell.angle_alpha   90.00
_cell.angle_beta   90.00
_cell.angle_gamma   90.00
#
_symmetry.space_group_name_H-M   'P 1'
#
loop_
_entity.id
_entity.type
_entity.pdbx_description
1 polymer ?
#
loop_
_entity_poly.entity_id
_entity_poly.type
_entity_poly.pdbx_seq_one_letter_code
_entity_poly.pdbx_strand_id
1 'polypeptide(L)'
;MTKILILGGSGILSLDVLNEGLRRSYDITCITRGIRDYRLPRGVNIIHGDVNKLDGVVDGLDNNYDAIFDFLSFDVKGLKYKLDYLATKCKQYFFVSSSVAYSFEDEVITENTKLGNEYWDYGSNKVKCEQFLRDNYKKYGIIFTIIRPYITYGKTRIPFGIIPVNGEYWSLANRIINDKPILLWDNGKAKCTLTNTVDFAKAYIDLVNNPKAYNEAFHITSGEVLTWNEVLQYVGKELKKKPIVFSASTDDIIKVLPEYSGVLLGDKARDRIFDNSKIVDAAPDFRNFKPFAVGIAETIKNYESNPRERTIDYEWDGRIDWAINKLAKKQGIKLDKLKLRFRSSEKVVSFKDKISYYCGRYPTLGRFCNYIRKGLSFFKKILRYFKKKCPDRIKRIVLRKPESDLNMAFHYLGNNCKLCNCDFGNDLKLISIGNNVVIEDNTKFINYRPTAEFFDGIIDNGENQKLRNLGPIDIADNVYICSNVILYPNVKIGKNCLILDGSVITTSIEENSVVMGNPARVIAKIDDWYLNIKNINLKYPWYNKNISHDEIVRQREQYFFEGKQHEY
;
A
#
# COMPACT_ATOMS: atom_id res chain seq x y z
N MET A 1 0.00 17.04 28.24
CA MET A 1 0.71 16.47 27.09
C MET A 1 -0.24 16.54 25.90
N THR A 2 0.21 17.05 24.76
CA THR A 2 -0.66 17.19 23.57
C THR A 2 -0.96 15.81 22.99
N LYS A 3 -2.25 15.51 22.79
CA LYS A 3 -2.73 14.23 22.22
C LYS A 3 -3.12 14.40 20.77
N ILE A 4 -2.57 13.57 19.88
CA ILE A 4 -2.82 13.65 18.45
C ILE A 4 -3.21 12.28 17.90
N LEU A 5 -4.27 12.24 17.12
CA LEU A 5 -4.65 11.08 16.33
C LEU A 5 -4.33 11.32 14.85
N ILE A 6 -3.56 10.42 14.25
CA ILE A 6 -3.19 10.49 12.83
C ILE A 6 -3.94 9.42 12.05
N LEU A 7 -4.65 9.85 11.01
CA LEU A 7 -5.38 8.99 10.09
C LEU A 7 -4.43 8.60 8.96
N GLY A 8 -3.84 7.40 9.07
CA GLY A 8 -2.60 7.05 8.38
C GLY A 8 -1.38 7.47 9.21
N GLY A 9 -0.17 7.15 8.74
CA GLY A 9 1.06 7.46 9.50
C GLY A 9 2.30 6.78 8.96
N SER A 10 2.12 5.76 8.12
CA SER A 10 3.21 5.06 7.42
C SER A 10 3.48 5.57 6.00
N GLY A 11 2.83 6.68 5.61
CA GLY A 11 3.06 7.38 4.34
C GLY A 11 4.25 8.33 4.44
N ILE A 12 4.80 8.79 3.30
CA ILE A 12 6.00 9.63 3.29
C ILE A 12 5.80 10.94 4.10
N LEU A 13 4.69 11.63 3.88
CA LEU A 13 4.39 12.90 4.56
C LEU A 13 3.98 12.68 6.02
N SER A 14 3.04 11.76 6.25
CA SER A 14 2.48 11.53 7.59
C SER A 14 3.47 10.90 8.55
N LEU A 15 4.47 10.15 8.06
CA LEU A 15 5.52 9.57 8.90
C LEU A 15 6.44 10.64 9.49
N ASP A 16 6.83 11.66 8.71
CA ASP A 16 7.68 12.73 9.24
C ASP A 16 6.91 13.68 10.16
N VAL A 17 5.62 13.92 9.89
CA VAL A 17 4.73 14.65 10.82
C VAL A 17 4.59 13.89 12.14
N LEU A 18 4.41 12.57 12.08
CA LEU A 18 4.39 11.70 13.26
C LEU A 18 5.71 11.76 14.03
N ASN A 19 6.85 11.63 13.34
CA ASN A 19 8.17 11.67 13.96
C ASN A 19 8.44 13.02 14.65
N GLU A 20 8.02 14.13 14.03
CA GLU A 20 8.15 15.45 14.62
C GLU A 20 7.26 15.61 15.87
N GLY A 21 6.03 15.07 15.86
CA GLY A 21 5.18 15.03 17.05
C GLY A 21 5.83 14.26 18.21
N LEU A 22 6.38 13.08 17.94
CA LEU A 22 7.11 12.30 18.96
C LEU A 22 8.34 13.04 19.48
N ARG A 23 9.08 13.73 18.60
CA ARG A 23 10.24 14.56 18.99
C ARG A 23 9.85 15.65 19.98
N ARG A 24 8.61 16.15 19.90
CA ARG A 24 8.03 17.12 20.85
C ARG A 24 7.36 16.49 22.06
N SER A 25 7.53 15.18 22.26
CA SER A 25 6.92 14.42 23.34
C SER A 25 5.39 14.47 23.35
N TYR A 26 4.78 14.55 22.17
CA TYR A 26 3.33 14.42 22.02
C TYR A 26 2.91 12.96 22.12
N ASP A 27 1.71 12.73 22.64
CA ASP A 27 1.09 11.41 22.69
C ASP A 27 0.42 11.15 21.34
N ILE A 28 1.01 10.25 20.56
CA ILE A 28 0.62 9.99 19.17
C ILE A 28 -0.09 8.65 19.06
N THR A 29 -1.35 8.69 18.61
CA THR A 29 -2.12 7.53 18.18
C THR A 29 -2.21 7.51 16.66
N CYS A 30 -1.98 6.36 16.03
CA CYS A 30 -2.03 6.20 14.57
C CYS A 30 -2.98 5.06 14.18
N ILE A 31 -3.92 5.33 13.27
CA ILE A 31 -4.74 4.28 12.63
C ILE A 31 -4.04 3.79 11.36
N THR A 32 -3.74 2.50 11.28
CA THR A 32 -3.03 1.86 10.15
C THR A 32 -3.62 0.49 9.83
N ARG A 33 -3.46 0.03 8.59
CA ARG A 33 -3.93 -1.30 8.14
C ARG A 33 -2.94 -2.44 8.44
N GLY A 34 -1.86 -2.19 9.16
CA GLY A 34 -0.84 -3.21 9.46
C GLY A 34 0.23 -3.41 8.38
N ILE A 35 0.03 -2.91 7.16
CA ILE A 35 0.86 -3.26 5.99
C ILE A 35 2.30 -2.69 6.09
N ARG A 36 2.45 -1.53 6.73
CA ARG A 36 3.71 -0.77 6.76
C ARG A 36 4.13 -0.39 8.18
N ASP A 37 3.70 -1.15 9.17
CA ASP A 37 3.94 -0.85 10.59
C ASP A 37 5.43 -0.91 10.94
N TYR A 38 6.22 -1.69 10.18
CA TYR A 38 7.68 -1.71 10.29
C TYR A 38 8.34 -0.34 10.08
N ARG A 39 7.62 0.65 9.51
CA ARG A 39 8.09 2.03 9.33
C ARG A 39 7.78 2.93 10.53
N LEU A 40 6.85 2.53 11.40
CA LEU A 40 6.43 3.34 12.53
C LEU A 40 7.48 3.24 13.64
N PRO A 41 7.89 4.38 14.23
CA PRO A 41 8.84 4.38 15.34
C PRO A 41 8.22 3.80 16.62
N ARG A 42 9.07 3.45 17.59
CA ARG A 42 8.63 3.09 18.94
C ARG A 42 7.97 4.30 19.61
N GLY A 43 7.01 4.05 20.50
CA GLY A 43 6.31 5.11 21.26
C GLY A 43 5.03 5.63 20.61
N VAL A 44 4.64 5.11 19.44
CA VAL A 44 3.33 5.36 18.82
C VAL A 44 2.31 4.36 19.34
N ASN A 45 1.12 4.83 19.72
CA ASN A 45 -0.03 3.98 19.98
C ASN A 45 -0.65 3.54 18.65
N ILE A 46 -0.57 2.26 18.31
CA ILE A 46 -1.03 1.76 17.01
C ILE A 46 -2.42 1.15 17.15
N ILE A 47 -3.36 1.62 16.33
CA ILE A 47 -4.68 1.03 16.18
C ILE A 47 -4.79 0.45 14.78
N HIS A 48 -5.03 -0.85 14.72
CA HIS A 48 -5.18 -1.56 13.46
C HIS A 48 -6.60 -1.38 12.93
N GLY A 49 -6.76 -0.68 11.81
CA GLY A 49 -8.06 -0.37 11.22
C GLY A 49 -7.95 0.25 9.83
N ASP A 50 -9.07 0.24 9.10
CA ASP A 50 -9.20 0.97 7.83
C ASP A 50 -9.95 2.27 8.11
N VAL A 51 -9.35 3.42 7.80
CA VAL A 51 -9.97 4.74 8.00
C VAL A 51 -11.20 4.98 7.12
N ASN A 52 -11.46 4.11 6.15
CA ASN A 52 -12.69 4.11 5.35
C ASN A 52 -13.76 3.15 5.93
N LYS A 53 -13.48 2.53 7.07
CA LYS A 53 -14.37 1.64 7.84
C LYS A 53 -14.09 1.83 9.33
N LEU A 54 -14.50 2.98 9.86
CA LEU A 54 -14.24 3.38 11.24
C LEU A 54 -15.18 2.70 12.25
N ASP A 55 -16.23 2.03 11.78
CA ASP A 55 -17.09 1.19 12.61
C ASP A 55 -16.28 0.11 13.35
N GLY A 56 -16.45 0.02 14.67
CA GLY A 56 -15.65 -0.83 15.58
C GLY A 56 -14.19 -0.39 15.80
N VAL A 57 -13.65 0.56 15.02
CA VAL A 57 -12.32 1.17 15.29
C VAL A 57 -12.44 2.30 16.31
N VAL A 58 -13.53 3.07 16.24
CA VAL A 58 -13.73 4.26 17.08
C VAL A 58 -13.86 3.98 18.57
N ASP A 59 -14.30 2.78 18.94
CA ASP A 59 -14.46 2.36 20.34
C ASP A 59 -13.11 2.22 21.05
N GLY A 60 -12.04 1.95 20.30
CA GLY A 60 -10.67 1.90 20.80
C GLY A 60 -9.97 3.27 20.88
N LEU A 61 -10.64 4.36 20.47
CA LEU A 61 -10.06 5.70 20.46
C LEU A 61 -10.42 6.48 21.72
N ASP A 62 -9.44 7.22 22.26
CA ASP A 62 -9.69 8.30 23.22
C ASP A 62 -10.73 9.30 22.66
N ASN A 63 -11.41 10.01 23.56
CA ASN A 63 -12.41 11.03 23.25
C ASN A 63 -11.85 12.46 23.32
N ASN A 64 -10.59 12.65 23.75
CA ASN A 64 -10.02 13.97 24.02
C ASN A 64 -8.68 14.20 23.29
N TYR A 65 -8.66 14.08 21.97
CA TYR A 65 -7.50 14.51 21.18
C TYR A 65 -7.46 16.04 21.06
N ASP A 66 -6.27 16.63 21.18
CA ASP A 66 -6.10 18.05 20.89
C ASP A 66 -6.17 18.29 19.37
N ALA A 67 -5.63 17.35 18.58
CA ALA A 67 -5.73 17.40 17.12
C ALA A 67 -5.96 16.03 16.45
N ILE A 68 -6.70 16.04 15.34
CA ILE A 68 -6.80 14.91 14.40
C ILE A 68 -6.18 15.31 13.08
N PHE A 69 -5.30 14.48 12.53
CA PHE A 69 -4.63 14.71 11.25
C PHE A 69 -5.17 13.79 10.17
N ASP A 70 -5.90 14.37 9.22
CA ASP A 70 -6.51 13.65 8.10
C ASP A 70 -5.70 13.78 6.81
N PHE A 71 -4.86 12.79 6.56
CA PHE A 71 -4.09 12.64 5.31
C PHE A 71 -4.83 11.85 4.22
N LEU A 72 -5.99 11.27 4.54
CA LEU A 72 -6.59 10.17 3.77
C LEU A 72 -8.01 10.47 3.25
N SER A 73 -8.50 11.68 3.43
CA SER A 73 -9.72 12.17 2.76
C SER A 73 -9.42 12.72 1.37
N PHE A 74 -9.96 12.07 0.33
CA PHE A 74 -9.75 12.44 -1.07
C PHE A 74 -10.98 13.07 -1.73
N ASP A 75 -12.17 12.88 -1.15
CA ASP A 75 -13.44 13.42 -1.61
C ASP A 75 -14.35 13.77 -0.41
N VAL A 76 -15.45 14.48 -0.68
CA VAL A 76 -16.40 14.96 0.34
C VAL A 76 -17.01 13.81 1.11
N LYS A 77 -17.30 12.69 0.43
CA LYS A 77 -17.90 11.51 1.03
C LYS A 77 -16.98 10.93 2.12
N GLY A 78 -15.71 10.72 1.79
CA GLY A 78 -14.71 10.22 2.70
C GLY A 78 -14.37 11.20 3.83
N LEU A 79 -14.41 12.51 3.58
CA LEU A 79 -14.23 13.52 4.62
C LEU A 79 -15.42 13.55 5.59
N LYS A 80 -16.64 13.62 5.05
CA LYS A 80 -17.88 13.57 5.85
C LYS A 80 -17.92 12.33 6.73
N TYR A 81 -17.62 11.16 6.16
CA TYR A 81 -17.57 9.91 6.91
C TYR A 81 -16.62 10.00 8.11
N LYS A 82 -15.40 10.53 7.93
CA LYS A 82 -14.45 10.68 9.04
C LYS A 82 -14.92 11.69 10.07
N LEU A 83 -15.48 12.82 9.64
CA LEU A 83 -16.02 13.83 10.55
C LEU A 83 -17.21 13.30 11.38
N ASP A 84 -18.12 12.54 10.77
CA ASP A 84 -19.27 11.94 11.46
C ASP A 84 -18.84 11.04 12.64
N TYR A 85 -17.68 10.37 12.53
CA TYR A 85 -17.15 9.47 13.57
C TYR A 85 -16.14 10.12 14.52
N LEU A 86 -15.38 11.11 14.05
CA LEU A 86 -14.17 11.57 14.75
C LEU A 86 -14.25 13.02 15.23
N ALA A 87 -15.18 13.84 14.70
CA ALA A 87 -15.25 15.26 15.05
C ALA A 87 -15.40 15.48 16.57
N THR A 88 -16.26 14.69 17.22
CA THR A 88 -16.51 14.78 18.68
C THR A 88 -15.33 14.32 19.54
N LYS A 89 -14.32 13.69 18.94
CA LYS A 89 -13.12 13.21 19.65
C LYS A 89 -11.97 14.20 19.63
N CYS A 90 -12.10 15.37 18.99
CA CYS A 90 -11.03 16.34 18.90
C CYS A 90 -11.47 17.80 19.01
N LYS A 91 -10.51 18.68 19.34
CA LYS A 91 -10.70 20.14 19.28
C LYS A 91 -10.38 20.69 17.90
N GLN A 92 -9.20 20.34 17.36
CA GLN A 92 -8.68 20.84 16.09
C GLN A 92 -8.59 19.72 15.05
N TYR A 93 -9.29 19.86 13.92
CA TYR A 93 -9.25 18.91 12.82
C TYR A 93 -8.40 19.45 11.67
N PHE A 94 -7.29 18.77 11.38
CA PHE A 94 -6.42 19.11 10.26
C PHE A 94 -6.83 18.31 9.03
N PHE A 95 -7.30 19.02 8.01
CA PHE A 95 -7.57 18.43 6.71
C PHE A 95 -6.38 18.70 5.76
N VAL A 96 -5.70 17.64 5.32
CA VAL A 96 -4.65 17.76 4.32
C VAL A 96 -5.28 17.82 2.93
N SER A 97 -5.38 19.04 2.42
CA SER A 97 -5.76 19.35 1.05
C SER A 97 -4.55 19.19 0.11
N SER A 98 -4.42 20.06 -0.89
CA SER A 98 -3.32 20.12 -1.84
C SER A 98 -3.25 21.50 -2.45
N SER A 99 -2.06 22.00 -2.73
CA SER A 99 -1.90 23.23 -3.53
C SER A 99 -2.43 23.05 -4.97
N VAL A 100 -2.62 21.83 -5.46
CA VAL A 100 -3.34 21.57 -6.73
C VAL A 100 -4.78 22.13 -6.71
N ALA A 101 -5.32 22.46 -5.54
CA ALA A 101 -6.63 23.10 -5.38
C ALA A 101 -6.67 24.55 -5.89
N TYR A 102 -5.53 25.25 -5.95
CA TYR A 102 -5.46 26.61 -6.47
C TYR A 102 -5.71 26.67 -7.98
N SER A 103 -6.35 27.75 -8.42
CA SER A 103 -6.44 28.13 -9.83
C SER A 103 -5.09 28.59 -10.37
N PHE A 104 -5.06 28.90 -11.67
CA PHE A 104 -3.85 29.32 -12.38
C PHE A 104 -3.86 30.80 -12.72
N GLU A 105 -4.71 31.59 -12.04
CA GLU A 105 -4.94 33.00 -12.35
C GLU A 105 -3.81 33.90 -11.83
N ASP A 106 -3.18 33.52 -10.71
CA ASP A 106 -2.14 34.30 -10.05
C ASP A 106 -0.73 33.80 -10.38
N GLU A 107 0.20 34.73 -10.63
CA GLU A 107 1.63 34.41 -10.82
C GLU A 107 2.31 33.95 -9.52
N VAL A 108 1.94 34.56 -8.40
CA VAL A 108 2.38 34.20 -7.05
C VAL A 108 1.16 33.78 -6.25
N ILE A 109 1.15 32.52 -5.83
CA ILE A 109 0.02 31.91 -5.15
C ILE A 109 0.03 32.30 -3.68
N THR A 110 -1.11 32.80 -3.20
CA THR A 110 -1.38 33.08 -1.79
C THR A 110 -2.57 32.24 -1.32
N GLU A 111 -2.85 32.19 -0.03
CA GLU A 111 -4.04 31.49 0.46
C GLU A 111 -5.37 32.13 0.01
N ASN A 112 -5.33 33.37 -0.49
CA ASN A 112 -6.45 34.09 -1.09
C ASN A 112 -6.64 33.80 -2.59
N THR A 113 -5.65 33.17 -3.24
CA THR A 113 -5.78 32.72 -4.63
C THR A 113 -7.00 31.83 -4.75
N LYS A 114 -7.81 32.11 -5.78
CA LYS A 114 -9.06 31.40 -6.05
C LYS A 114 -8.81 29.90 -6.14
N LEU A 115 -9.74 29.11 -5.62
CA LEU A 115 -9.71 27.66 -5.72
C LEU A 115 -10.43 27.18 -6.98
N GLY A 116 -9.84 26.22 -7.67
CA GLY A 116 -10.42 25.58 -8.85
C GLY A 116 -9.36 24.91 -9.73
N ASN A 117 -9.58 23.64 -10.06
CA ASN A 117 -8.73 22.91 -11.00
C ASN A 117 -9.61 22.05 -11.92
N GLU A 118 -9.70 22.46 -13.18
CA GLU A 118 -10.55 21.80 -14.19
C GLU A 118 -9.87 20.63 -14.90
N TYR A 119 -8.54 20.51 -14.77
CA TYR A 119 -7.75 19.50 -15.49
C TYR A 119 -7.53 18.22 -14.68
N TRP A 120 -7.71 18.26 -13.35
CA TRP A 120 -7.43 17.13 -12.49
C TRP A 120 -8.45 16.95 -11.38
N ASP A 121 -9.20 15.84 -11.45
CA ASP A 121 -10.21 15.44 -10.46
C ASP A 121 -9.69 15.45 -9.02
N TYR A 122 -8.42 15.11 -8.81
CA TYR A 122 -7.80 15.19 -7.50
C TYR A 122 -7.86 16.61 -6.92
N GLY A 123 -7.52 17.63 -7.70
CA GLY A 123 -7.62 19.03 -7.29
C GLY A 123 -9.06 19.44 -7.05
N SER A 124 -9.95 19.15 -8.00
CA SER A 124 -11.39 19.47 -7.89
C SER A 124 -12.04 18.87 -6.64
N ASN A 125 -11.74 17.60 -6.33
CA ASN A 125 -12.29 16.95 -5.14
C ASN A 125 -11.74 17.52 -3.84
N LYS A 126 -10.46 17.93 -3.80
CA LYS A 126 -9.89 18.64 -2.65
C LYS A 126 -10.55 20.00 -2.41
N VAL A 127 -10.84 20.76 -3.47
CA VAL A 127 -11.61 22.02 -3.37
C VAL A 127 -12.99 21.77 -2.76
N LYS A 128 -13.71 20.75 -3.23
CA LYS A 128 -15.03 20.38 -2.68
C LYS A 128 -14.95 19.99 -1.20
N CYS A 129 -13.90 19.27 -0.79
CA CYS A 129 -13.67 18.96 0.62
C CYS A 129 -13.43 20.20 1.48
N GLU A 130 -12.60 21.14 1.01
CA GLU A 130 -12.35 22.38 1.73
C GLU A 130 -13.65 23.19 1.90
N GLN A 131 -14.45 23.29 0.84
CA GLN A 131 -15.75 23.97 0.89
C GLN A 131 -16.69 23.29 1.89
N PHE A 132 -16.83 21.96 1.80
CA PHE A 132 -17.66 21.19 2.72
C PHE A 132 -17.26 21.42 4.19
N LEU A 133 -15.96 21.41 4.49
CA LEU A 133 -15.44 21.64 5.83
C LEU A 133 -15.76 23.06 6.33
N ARG A 134 -15.56 24.09 5.49
CA ARG A 134 -15.90 25.49 5.80
C ARG A 134 -17.39 25.70 6.05
N ASP A 135 -18.24 24.98 5.33
CA ASP A 135 -19.69 25.11 5.47
C ASP A 135 -20.23 24.36 6.70
N ASN A 136 -19.53 23.31 7.16
CA ASN A 136 -20.07 22.38 8.16
C ASN A 136 -19.29 22.34 9.49
N TYR A 137 -18.15 23.00 9.65
CA TYR A 137 -17.34 22.88 10.89
C TYR A 137 -18.12 23.22 12.17
N LYS A 138 -19.00 24.23 12.13
CA LYS A 138 -19.85 24.61 13.27
C LYS A 138 -20.83 23.50 13.66
N LYS A 139 -21.41 22.80 12.67
CA LYS A 139 -22.29 21.66 12.88
C LYS A 139 -21.55 20.51 13.57
N TYR A 140 -20.28 20.30 13.19
CA TYR A 140 -19.42 19.28 13.79
C TYR A 140 -18.76 19.71 15.11
N GLY A 141 -18.89 20.98 15.51
CA GLY A 141 -18.30 21.49 16.76
C GLY A 141 -16.77 21.50 16.78
N ILE A 142 -16.12 21.54 15.61
CA ILE A 142 -14.66 21.49 15.48
C ILE A 142 -14.06 22.83 15.09
N ILE A 143 -12.82 23.06 15.48
CA ILE A 143 -11.94 24.04 14.83
C ILE A 143 -11.22 23.32 13.71
N PHE A 144 -11.16 23.87 12.49
CA PHE A 144 -10.41 23.22 11.41
C PHE A 144 -9.11 23.94 11.07
N THR A 145 -8.16 23.22 10.51
CA THR A 145 -6.99 23.80 9.83
C THR A 145 -6.79 23.06 8.51
N ILE A 146 -6.78 23.79 7.41
CA ILE A 146 -6.57 23.22 6.07
C ILE A 146 -5.10 23.37 5.69
N ILE A 147 -4.45 22.27 5.32
CA ILE A 147 -3.06 22.29 4.86
C ILE A 147 -2.99 21.93 3.38
N ARG A 148 -2.41 22.81 2.57
CA ARG A 148 -2.22 22.66 1.13
C ARG A 148 -0.74 22.41 0.82
N PRO A 149 -0.22 21.18 1.01
CA PRO A 149 1.14 20.88 0.59
C PRO A 149 1.28 21.09 -0.92
N TYR A 150 2.44 21.57 -1.36
CA TYR A 150 2.89 21.34 -2.74
C TYR A 150 3.78 20.10 -2.79
N ILE A 151 4.55 19.90 -3.85
CA ILE A 151 5.28 18.66 -4.07
C ILE A 151 6.30 18.48 -2.94
N THR A 152 6.04 17.48 -2.12
CA THR A 152 6.92 17.10 -1.02
C THR A 152 7.85 15.97 -1.41
N TYR A 153 9.02 15.95 -0.82
CA TYR A 153 10.01 14.90 -0.99
C TYR A 153 10.72 14.61 0.33
N GLY A 154 11.31 13.43 0.43
CA GLY A 154 11.95 12.98 1.67
C GLY A 154 12.87 11.80 1.38
N LYS A 155 13.19 11.01 2.41
CA LYS A 155 14.16 9.91 2.32
C LYS A 155 13.90 8.92 1.17
N THR A 156 12.64 8.69 0.82
CA THR A 156 12.23 7.67 -0.16
C THR A 156 11.45 8.23 -1.35
N ARG A 157 11.53 9.54 -1.63
CA ARG A 157 10.80 10.15 -2.76
C ARG A 157 11.71 11.11 -3.52
N ILE A 158 11.96 10.80 -4.78
CA ILE A 158 12.59 11.72 -5.73
C ILE A 158 11.46 12.53 -6.39
N PRO A 159 11.40 13.86 -6.22
CA PRO A 159 10.30 14.67 -6.74
C PRO A 159 10.51 14.95 -8.23
N PHE A 160 9.68 14.36 -9.08
CA PHE A 160 9.65 14.65 -10.51
C PHE A 160 8.23 14.51 -11.07
N GLY A 161 7.96 15.09 -12.24
CA GLY A 161 6.60 15.18 -12.75
C GLY A 161 6.06 13.94 -13.44
N ILE A 162 6.89 13.30 -14.28
CA ILE A 162 6.55 12.03 -14.94
C ILE A 162 7.29 10.93 -14.18
N ILE A 163 6.56 10.20 -13.34
CA ILE A 163 7.07 9.17 -12.43
C ILE A 163 6.02 8.05 -12.23
N PRO A 164 6.42 6.85 -11.79
CA PRO A 164 5.47 5.77 -11.48
C PRO A 164 4.45 6.17 -10.41
N VAL A 165 3.17 5.89 -10.67
CA VAL A 165 2.05 6.20 -9.73
C VAL A 165 2.07 5.33 -8.46
N ASN A 166 2.76 4.19 -8.51
CA ASN A 166 2.89 3.24 -7.39
C ASN A 166 3.93 3.70 -6.34
N GLY A 167 4.66 4.79 -6.57
CA GLY A 167 5.68 5.31 -5.66
C GLY A 167 7.06 4.68 -5.80
N GLU A 168 7.35 3.97 -6.91
CA GLU A 168 8.68 3.42 -7.20
C GLU A 168 9.61 4.49 -7.80
N TYR A 169 9.87 5.54 -7.01
CA TYR A 169 10.57 6.75 -7.46
C TYR A 169 12.02 6.51 -7.92
N TRP A 170 12.66 5.41 -7.49
CA TRP A 170 14.00 5.05 -7.95
C TRP A 170 14.04 4.72 -9.45
N SER A 171 12.90 4.50 -10.09
CA SER A 171 12.80 4.34 -11.55
C SER A 171 13.40 5.52 -12.33
N LEU A 172 13.28 6.75 -11.82
CA LEU A 172 13.91 7.92 -12.43
C LEU A 172 15.44 7.84 -12.34
N ALA A 173 15.96 7.53 -11.15
CA ALA A 173 17.39 7.35 -10.91
C ALA A 173 17.95 6.20 -11.76
N ASN A 174 17.23 5.08 -11.87
CA ASN A 174 17.60 3.94 -12.72
C ASN A 174 17.82 4.36 -14.18
N ARG A 175 16.96 5.24 -14.73
CA ARG A 175 17.13 5.77 -16.09
C ARG A 175 18.40 6.62 -16.21
N ILE A 176 18.64 7.53 -15.26
CA ILE A 176 19.86 8.37 -15.24
C ILE A 176 21.11 7.48 -15.15
N ILE A 177 21.16 6.54 -14.20
CA ILE A 177 22.25 5.59 -13.98
C ILE A 177 22.57 4.78 -15.25
N ASN A 178 21.57 4.47 -16.07
CA ASN A 178 21.72 3.66 -17.28
C ASN A 178 21.84 4.46 -18.59
N ASP A 179 22.06 5.78 -18.52
CA ASP A 179 22.10 6.68 -19.70
C ASP A 179 20.84 6.56 -20.57
N LYS A 180 19.69 6.34 -19.95
CA LYS A 180 18.40 6.37 -20.63
C LYS A 180 17.88 7.80 -20.65
N PRO A 181 17.29 8.26 -21.77
CA PRO A 181 16.73 9.61 -21.84
C PRO A 181 15.57 9.78 -20.86
N ILE A 182 15.50 10.92 -20.18
CA ILE A 182 14.38 11.33 -19.33
C ILE A 182 13.42 12.15 -20.19
N LEU A 183 12.14 11.76 -20.18
CA LEU A 183 11.10 12.52 -20.87
C LEU A 183 10.81 13.79 -20.06
N LEU A 184 11.10 14.94 -20.65
CA LEU A 184 10.88 16.27 -20.07
C LEU A 184 9.89 17.04 -20.94
N TRP A 185 8.94 17.73 -20.32
CA TRP A 185 7.94 18.53 -21.02
C TRP A 185 8.42 19.98 -21.15
N ASP A 186 8.24 20.59 -22.31
CA ASP A 186 8.53 22.01 -22.58
C ASP A 186 9.92 22.46 -22.12
N ASN A 187 10.92 21.58 -22.23
CA ASN A 187 12.30 21.76 -21.73
C ASN A 187 12.42 21.96 -20.21
N GLY A 188 11.38 21.63 -19.45
CA GLY A 188 11.34 21.73 -18.00
C GLY A 188 11.33 23.17 -17.50
N LYS A 189 10.86 24.12 -18.32
CA LYS A 189 10.90 25.56 -18.02
C LYS A 189 9.96 25.98 -16.87
N ALA A 190 8.86 25.25 -16.67
CA ALA A 190 7.90 25.56 -15.63
C ALA A 190 8.57 25.55 -14.26
N LYS A 191 8.26 26.57 -13.45
CA LYS A 191 8.79 26.76 -12.10
C LYS A 191 8.02 25.93 -11.08
N CYS A 192 8.72 25.41 -10.08
CA CYS A 192 8.18 24.63 -8.99
C CYS A 192 8.90 24.98 -7.68
N THR A 193 8.20 24.85 -6.56
CA THR A 193 8.77 24.83 -5.21
C THR A 193 8.73 23.40 -4.67
N LEU A 194 9.77 22.92 -3.99
CA LEU A 194 9.86 21.53 -3.55
C LEU A 194 10.20 21.46 -2.07
N THR A 195 9.31 20.87 -1.27
CA THR A 195 9.42 20.96 0.18
C THR A 195 9.89 19.65 0.78
N ASN A 196 10.96 19.69 1.58
CA ASN A 196 11.38 18.52 2.33
C ASN A 196 10.33 18.17 3.39
N THR A 197 9.99 16.89 3.51
CA THR A 197 8.95 16.43 4.45
C THR A 197 9.27 16.71 5.91
N VAL A 198 10.55 16.81 6.28
CA VAL A 198 10.97 17.18 7.65
C VAL A 198 10.63 18.63 7.95
N ASP A 199 10.87 19.56 7.02
CA ASP A 199 10.56 20.98 7.23
C ASP A 199 9.06 21.23 7.15
N PHE A 200 8.37 20.52 6.25
CA PHE A 200 6.91 20.48 6.24
C PHE A 200 6.37 20.02 7.61
N ALA A 201 6.92 18.95 8.18
CA ALA A 201 6.46 18.38 9.43
C ALA A 201 6.61 19.35 10.61
N LYS A 202 7.72 20.09 10.70
CA LYS A 202 7.93 21.11 11.73
C LYS A 202 6.84 22.18 11.68
N ALA A 203 6.64 22.79 10.51
CA ALA A 203 5.63 23.82 10.33
C ALA A 203 4.22 23.30 10.56
N TYR A 204 3.92 22.06 10.13
CA TYR A 204 2.63 21.43 10.37
C TYR A 204 2.34 21.28 11.87
N ILE A 205 3.34 20.83 12.65
CA ILE A 205 3.20 20.63 14.09
C ILE A 205 3.14 21.98 14.84
N ASP A 206 3.81 23.03 14.35
CA ASP A 206 3.72 24.40 14.92
C ASP A 206 2.30 25.02 14.83
N LEU A 207 1.43 24.47 13.98
CA LEU A 207 0.04 24.93 13.86
C LEU A 207 -0.91 24.26 14.86
N VAL A 208 -0.47 23.22 15.58
CA VAL A 208 -1.28 22.53 16.59
C VAL A 208 -1.48 23.42 17.80
N ASN A 209 -2.74 23.60 18.23
CA ASN A 209 -3.13 24.50 19.31
C ASN A 209 -2.68 25.97 19.10
N ASN A 210 -2.40 26.36 17.86
CA ASN A 210 -2.01 27.72 17.51
C ASN A 210 -3.25 28.50 17.06
N PRO A 211 -3.67 29.56 17.79
CA PRO A 211 -4.87 30.32 17.43
C PRO A 211 -4.84 30.94 16.05
N LYS A 212 -3.64 31.25 15.50
CA LYS A 212 -3.49 31.74 14.12
C LYS A 212 -3.90 30.70 13.08
N ALA A 213 -3.94 29.41 13.45
CA ALA A 213 -4.30 28.32 12.57
C ALA A 213 -5.79 27.96 12.59
N TYR A 214 -6.57 28.55 13.48
CA TYR A 214 -7.96 28.17 13.71
C TYR A 214 -8.89 28.66 12.60
N ASN A 215 -9.55 27.72 11.94
CA ASN A 215 -10.45 27.92 10.79
C ASN A 215 -9.76 28.52 9.55
N GLU A 216 -8.44 28.35 9.48
CA GLU A 216 -7.59 28.89 8.44
C GLU A 216 -7.07 27.82 7.48
N ALA A 217 -6.68 28.27 6.28
CA ALA A 217 -5.89 27.46 5.36
C ALA A 217 -4.46 27.99 5.29
N PHE A 218 -3.51 27.08 5.06
CA PHE A 218 -2.10 27.37 4.81
C PHE A 218 -1.61 26.50 3.68
N HIS A 219 -0.84 27.04 2.75
CA HIS A 219 0.13 26.19 2.07
C HIS A 219 1.40 26.09 2.89
N ILE A 220 2.07 24.96 2.82
CA ILE A 220 3.37 24.76 3.44
C ILE A 220 4.31 24.36 2.30
N THR A 221 5.09 25.33 1.82
CA THR A 221 5.97 25.17 0.68
C THR A 221 7.35 25.77 0.96
N SER A 222 8.42 25.22 0.38
CA SER A 222 9.72 25.89 0.39
C SER A 222 9.62 27.23 -0.34
N GLY A 223 10.41 28.22 0.09
CA GLY A 223 10.58 29.48 -0.65
C GLY A 223 11.54 29.36 -1.85
N GLU A 224 12.25 28.24 -2.00
CA GLU A 224 13.17 28.01 -3.13
C GLU A 224 12.37 27.64 -4.39
N VAL A 225 12.57 28.44 -5.45
CA VAL A 225 11.94 28.26 -6.76
C VAL A 225 12.96 27.68 -7.74
N LEU A 226 12.60 26.54 -8.35
CA LEU A 226 13.42 25.82 -9.32
C LEU A 226 12.62 25.52 -10.58
N THR A 227 13.31 25.37 -11.70
CA THR A 227 12.75 24.75 -12.90
C THR A 227 12.80 23.22 -12.80
N TRP A 228 11.89 22.52 -13.48
CA TRP A 228 11.94 21.06 -13.56
C TRP A 228 13.24 20.51 -14.17
N ASN A 229 13.88 21.30 -15.04
CA ASN A 229 15.21 20.97 -15.55
C ASN A 229 16.28 21.05 -14.46
N GLU A 230 16.31 22.11 -13.64
CA GLU A 230 17.26 22.23 -12.52
C GLU A 230 17.08 21.11 -11.50
N VAL A 231 15.83 20.77 -11.17
CA VAL A 231 15.51 19.61 -10.30
C VAL A 231 16.18 18.34 -10.83
N LEU A 232 16.07 18.08 -12.14
CA LEU A 232 16.69 16.93 -12.77
C LEU A 232 18.22 17.00 -12.73
N GLN A 233 18.82 18.17 -12.95
CA GLN A 233 20.27 18.36 -12.86
C GLN A 233 20.79 18.10 -11.46
N TYR A 234 20.09 18.54 -10.41
CA TYR A 234 20.45 18.24 -9.01
C TYR A 234 20.42 16.74 -8.73
N VAL A 235 19.39 16.02 -9.17
CA VAL A 235 19.34 14.54 -9.04
C VAL A 235 20.52 13.90 -9.77
N GLY A 236 20.84 14.37 -10.98
CA GLY A 236 21.98 13.87 -11.74
C GLY A 236 23.33 14.14 -11.08
N LYS A 237 23.50 15.32 -10.46
CA LYS A 237 24.70 15.68 -9.69
C LYS A 237 24.94 14.70 -8.55
N GLU A 238 23.91 14.41 -7.76
CA GLU A 238 24.02 13.47 -6.63
C GLU A 238 24.27 12.03 -7.10
N LEU A 239 23.68 11.62 -8.22
CA LEU A 239 23.97 10.33 -8.87
C LEU A 239 25.32 10.30 -9.62
N LYS A 240 26.09 11.40 -9.60
CA LYS A 240 27.36 11.57 -10.33
C LYS A 240 27.22 11.27 -11.82
N LYS A 241 26.07 11.60 -12.41
CA LYS A 241 25.73 11.28 -13.80
C LYS A 241 24.81 12.33 -14.42
N LYS A 242 25.25 12.90 -15.54
CA LYS A 242 24.49 13.91 -16.27
C LYS A 242 23.21 13.28 -16.86
N PRO A 243 22.01 13.81 -16.54
CA PRO A 243 20.77 13.33 -17.13
C PRO A 243 20.74 13.59 -18.64
N ILE A 244 20.43 12.56 -19.42
CA ILE A 244 20.14 12.71 -20.84
C ILE A 244 18.68 13.11 -20.96
N VAL A 245 18.37 14.27 -21.53
CA VAL A 245 17.00 14.77 -21.64
C VAL A 245 16.47 14.56 -23.05
N PHE A 246 15.25 14.03 -23.15
CA PHE A 246 14.44 14.10 -24.36
C PHE A 246 13.25 15.02 -24.09
N SER A 247 13.24 16.17 -24.75
CA SER A 247 12.22 17.20 -24.55
C SER A 247 11.12 17.11 -25.63
N ALA A 248 9.86 17.25 -25.21
CA ALA A 248 8.71 17.37 -26.11
C ALA A 248 7.69 18.35 -25.52
N SER A 249 6.78 18.87 -26.35
CA SER A 249 5.75 19.77 -25.83
C SER A 249 4.78 19.01 -24.92
N THR A 250 4.21 19.70 -23.92
CA THR A 250 3.16 19.10 -23.06
C THR A 250 2.03 18.49 -23.91
N ASP A 251 1.56 19.19 -24.94
CA ASP A 251 0.51 18.72 -25.86
C ASP A 251 0.87 17.40 -26.56
N ASP A 252 2.12 17.23 -26.97
CA ASP A 252 2.56 16.01 -27.63
C ASP A 252 2.72 14.86 -26.63
N ILE A 253 3.19 15.16 -25.43
CA ILE A 253 3.32 14.17 -24.36
C ILE A 253 1.94 13.64 -23.97
N ILE A 254 0.94 14.49 -23.74
CA ILE A 254 -0.39 14.03 -23.31
C ILE A 254 -1.14 13.24 -24.41
N LYS A 255 -0.86 13.50 -25.69
CA LYS A 255 -1.40 12.68 -26.80
C LYS A 255 -0.87 11.25 -26.77
N VAL A 256 0.37 11.07 -26.31
CA VAL A 256 1.06 9.77 -26.27
C VAL A 256 0.87 9.08 -24.92
N LEU A 257 0.86 9.86 -23.84
CA LEU A 257 0.71 9.46 -22.45
C LEU A 257 -0.47 10.22 -21.79
N PRO A 258 -1.73 9.96 -22.21
CA PRO A 258 -2.90 10.65 -21.68
C PRO A 258 -3.08 10.46 -20.17
N GLU A 259 -2.49 9.41 -19.59
CA GLU A 259 -2.46 9.18 -18.15
C GLU A 259 -1.77 10.29 -17.33
N TYR A 260 -0.96 11.17 -17.96
CA TYR A 260 -0.33 12.32 -17.30
C TYR A 260 -1.02 13.66 -17.58
N SER A 261 -2.17 13.69 -18.29
CA SER A 261 -2.85 14.93 -18.66
C SER A 261 -3.15 15.82 -17.45
N GLY A 262 -3.82 15.28 -16.43
CA GLY A 262 -4.16 16.02 -15.21
C GLY A 262 -2.92 16.46 -14.42
N VAL A 263 -1.86 15.64 -14.40
CA VAL A 263 -0.61 15.97 -13.71
C VAL A 263 0.14 17.11 -14.39
N LEU A 264 0.20 17.13 -15.71
CA LEU A 264 0.90 18.18 -16.45
C LEU A 264 0.03 19.44 -16.56
N LEU A 265 -1.15 19.34 -17.16
CA LEU A 265 -2.02 20.48 -17.43
C LEU A 265 -2.62 21.08 -16.15
N GLY A 266 -2.90 20.25 -15.15
CA GLY A 266 -3.47 20.69 -13.88
C GLY A 266 -2.43 21.10 -12.83
N ASP A 267 -1.13 20.98 -13.12
CA ASP A 267 -0.09 21.31 -12.15
C ASP A 267 1.29 21.58 -12.78
N LYS A 268 1.99 20.53 -13.23
CA LYS A 268 3.45 20.54 -13.38
C LYS A 268 3.97 21.25 -14.63
N ALA A 269 3.10 21.51 -15.60
CA ALA A 269 3.43 22.30 -16.78
C ALA A 269 3.20 23.81 -16.56
N ARG A 270 2.90 24.24 -15.34
CA ARG A 270 2.63 25.63 -14.97
C ARG A 270 3.57 26.09 -13.87
N ASP A 271 3.81 27.40 -13.80
CA ASP A 271 4.61 28.01 -12.75
C ASP A 271 3.87 27.93 -11.40
N ARG A 272 4.53 27.35 -10.40
CA ARG A 272 3.99 27.16 -9.04
C ARG A 272 4.90 27.83 -8.02
N ILE A 273 4.73 29.14 -7.87
CA ILE A 273 5.44 30.01 -6.94
C ILE A 273 4.46 30.40 -5.82
N PHE A 274 4.91 30.38 -4.56
CA PHE A 274 4.04 30.58 -3.41
C PHE A 274 4.60 31.65 -2.47
N ASP A 275 3.74 32.51 -1.97
CA ASP A 275 4.06 33.44 -0.88
C ASP A 275 3.93 32.72 0.46
N ASN A 276 5.04 32.50 1.17
CA ASN A 276 5.02 31.77 2.44
C ASN A 276 4.82 32.67 3.67
N SER A 277 4.43 33.95 3.52
CA SER A 277 4.34 34.90 4.63
C SER A 277 3.36 34.46 5.70
N LYS A 278 2.22 33.89 5.30
CA LYS A 278 1.17 33.43 6.24
C LYS A 278 1.64 32.28 7.11
N ILE A 279 2.24 31.23 6.53
CA ILE A 279 2.78 30.10 7.31
C ILE A 279 3.95 30.55 8.17
N VAL A 280 4.77 31.48 7.69
CA VAL A 280 5.90 32.03 8.43
C VAL A 280 5.46 32.93 9.60
N ASP A 281 4.31 33.60 9.52
CA ASP A 281 3.74 34.33 10.64
C ASP A 281 3.20 33.39 11.74
N ALA A 282 2.63 32.25 11.34
CA ALA A 282 2.11 31.25 12.26
C ALA A 282 3.19 30.30 12.82
N ALA A 283 4.22 29.99 12.04
CA ALA A 283 5.33 29.10 12.35
C ALA A 283 6.68 29.73 11.90
N PRO A 284 7.24 30.68 12.69
CA PRO A 284 8.40 31.49 12.30
C PRO A 284 9.65 30.72 11.88
N ASP A 285 9.89 29.54 12.45
CA ASP A 285 11.05 28.70 12.16
C ASP A 285 11.02 28.11 10.75
N PHE A 286 9.84 28.09 10.10
CA PHE A 286 9.70 27.58 8.73
C PHE A 286 10.47 28.42 7.69
N ARG A 287 10.86 29.67 8.02
CA ARG A 287 11.78 30.46 7.18
C ARG A 287 13.10 29.73 6.90
N ASN A 288 13.52 28.84 7.81
CA ASN A 288 14.79 28.13 7.76
C ASN A 288 14.65 26.73 7.10
N PHE A 289 13.93 26.64 5.98
CA PHE A 289 13.77 25.38 5.26
C PHE A 289 15.08 24.93 4.59
N LYS A 290 15.23 23.63 4.41
CA LYS A 290 16.40 23.03 3.78
C LYS A 290 16.43 23.33 2.27
N PRO A 291 17.55 23.83 1.72
CA PRO A 291 17.71 23.95 0.27
C PRO A 291 17.58 22.59 -0.41
N PHE A 292 17.00 22.59 -1.62
CA PHE A 292 16.71 21.38 -2.40
C PHE A 292 17.95 20.54 -2.63
N ALA A 293 19.09 21.17 -2.94
CA ALA A 293 20.37 20.50 -3.13
C ALA A 293 20.80 19.65 -1.92
N VAL A 294 20.56 20.15 -0.70
CA VAL A 294 20.90 19.43 0.54
C VAL A 294 19.92 18.29 0.78
N GLY A 295 18.61 18.55 0.62
CA GLY A 295 17.60 17.52 0.85
C GLY A 295 17.67 16.37 -0.16
N ILE A 296 17.91 16.66 -1.45
CA ILE A 296 17.99 15.60 -2.46
C ILE A 296 19.25 14.74 -2.28
N ALA A 297 20.36 15.32 -1.83
CA ALA A 297 21.55 14.56 -1.45
C ALA A 297 21.25 13.55 -0.34
N GLU A 298 20.48 13.95 0.69
CA GLU A 298 20.04 13.03 1.74
C GLU A 298 19.12 11.91 1.21
N THR A 299 18.20 12.24 0.29
CA THR A 299 17.35 11.24 -0.37
C THR A 299 18.19 10.20 -1.12
N ILE A 300 19.16 10.63 -1.93
CA ILE A 300 20.04 9.72 -2.69
C ILE A 300 20.91 8.89 -1.74
N LYS A 301 21.51 9.51 -0.72
CA LYS A 301 22.28 8.82 0.33
C LYS A 301 21.44 7.77 1.08
N ASN A 302 20.15 8.05 1.33
CA ASN A 302 19.24 7.09 1.94
C ASN A 302 19.05 5.85 1.04
N TYR A 303 18.84 6.04 -0.27
CA TYR A 303 18.77 4.92 -1.22
C TYR A 303 20.09 4.15 -1.32
N GLU A 304 21.25 4.81 -1.20
CA GLU A 304 22.56 4.15 -1.11
C GLU A 304 22.73 3.30 0.13
N SER A 305 22.24 3.80 1.26
CA SER A 305 22.32 3.09 2.53
C SER A 305 21.28 1.97 2.64
N ASN A 306 20.19 2.05 1.87
CA ASN A 306 19.06 1.12 1.89
C ASN A 306 18.72 0.58 0.49
N PRO A 307 19.53 -0.33 -0.11
CA PRO A 307 19.28 -0.85 -1.46
C PRO A 307 17.91 -1.51 -1.65
N ARG A 308 17.28 -2.02 -0.57
CA ARG A 308 15.93 -2.60 -0.62
C ARG A 308 14.84 -1.59 -0.99
N GLU A 309 15.08 -0.30 -0.79
CA GLU A 309 14.13 0.76 -1.15
C GLU A 309 14.22 1.17 -2.62
N ARG A 310 15.25 0.72 -3.35
CA ARG A 310 15.48 1.00 -4.77
C ARG A 310 14.56 0.23 -5.70
N THR A 311 13.25 0.30 -5.45
CA THR A 311 12.24 -0.36 -6.25
C THR A 311 12.05 0.36 -7.59
N ILE A 312 11.96 -0.42 -8.67
CA ILE A 312 11.89 0.08 -10.05
C ILE A 312 10.63 -0.47 -10.71
N ASP A 313 9.81 0.44 -11.26
CA ASP A 313 8.69 0.10 -12.11
C ASP A 313 9.19 -0.09 -13.54
N TYR A 314 9.51 -1.33 -13.88
CA TYR A 314 9.99 -1.66 -15.22
C TYR A 314 8.91 -1.49 -16.30
N GLU A 315 7.63 -1.67 -15.98
CA GLU A 315 6.53 -1.44 -16.94
C GLU A 315 6.45 0.04 -17.29
N TRP A 316 6.54 0.93 -16.28
CA TRP A 316 6.68 2.36 -16.50
C TRP A 316 7.95 2.71 -17.29
N ASP A 317 9.10 2.13 -16.96
CA ASP A 317 10.36 2.39 -17.68
C ASP A 317 10.26 2.05 -19.18
N GLY A 318 9.62 0.91 -19.50
CA GLY A 318 9.32 0.53 -20.87
C GLY A 318 8.29 1.44 -21.54
N ARG A 319 7.27 1.87 -20.80
CA ARG A 319 6.23 2.81 -21.26
C ARG A 319 6.82 4.16 -21.67
N ILE A 320 7.77 4.68 -20.90
CA ILE A 320 8.51 5.91 -21.23
C ILE A 320 9.38 5.73 -22.47
N ASP A 321 10.06 4.59 -22.63
CA ASP A 321 10.84 4.31 -23.85
C ASP A 321 9.95 4.22 -25.09
N TRP A 322 8.76 3.65 -24.97
CA TRP A 322 7.77 3.63 -26.05
C TRP A 322 7.32 5.05 -26.43
N ALA A 323 7.08 5.91 -25.43
CA ALA A 323 6.63 7.28 -25.65
C ALA A 323 7.71 8.12 -26.34
N ILE A 324 8.95 8.06 -25.83
CA ILE A 324 10.10 8.73 -26.45
C ILE A 324 10.29 8.25 -27.89
N ASN A 325 10.18 6.95 -28.16
CA ASN A 325 10.27 6.43 -29.52
C ASN A 325 9.19 7.01 -30.46
N LYS A 326 7.94 7.17 -29.99
CA LYS A 326 6.86 7.79 -30.77
C LYS A 326 7.12 9.28 -31.03
N LEU A 327 7.52 10.01 -30.00
CA LEU A 327 7.80 11.44 -30.07
C LEU A 327 9.03 11.74 -30.94
N ALA A 328 10.11 10.96 -30.80
CA ALA A 328 11.32 11.10 -31.59
C ALA A 328 11.06 10.90 -33.09
N LYS A 329 10.22 9.91 -33.46
CA LYS A 329 9.80 9.72 -34.85
C LYS A 329 9.02 10.93 -35.39
N LYS A 330 8.14 11.51 -34.58
CA LYS A 330 7.40 12.73 -34.94
C LYS A 330 8.34 13.93 -35.15
N GLN A 331 9.38 14.06 -34.33
CA GLN A 331 10.37 15.14 -34.41
C GLN A 331 11.50 14.87 -35.44
N GLY A 332 11.50 13.75 -36.16
CA GLY A 332 12.56 13.40 -37.11
C GLY A 332 13.91 13.04 -36.47
N ILE A 333 13.93 12.71 -35.17
CA ILE A 333 15.15 12.38 -34.42
C ILE A 333 15.51 10.91 -34.61
N LYS A 334 16.78 10.63 -34.98
CA LYS A 334 17.28 9.27 -35.15
C LYS A 334 17.38 8.53 -33.79
N LEU A 335 16.82 7.32 -33.74
CA LEU A 335 16.65 6.52 -32.51
C LEU A 335 17.91 5.77 -32.07
N ASP A 336 18.84 5.53 -32.98
CA ASP A 336 20.13 4.84 -32.76
C ASP A 336 20.98 5.52 -31.68
N LYS A 337 20.82 6.83 -31.51
CA LYS A 337 21.47 7.60 -30.44
C LYS A 337 20.84 7.43 -29.06
N LEU A 338 19.65 6.83 -28.97
CA LEU A 338 18.88 6.70 -27.72
C LEU A 338 18.95 5.26 -27.20
N LYS A 339 19.40 5.06 -25.94
CA LYS A 339 19.49 3.74 -25.30
C LYS A 339 18.11 3.20 -24.84
N LEU A 340 17.14 3.13 -25.74
CA LEU A 340 15.74 2.70 -25.47
C LEU A 340 15.58 1.17 -25.38
N ARG A 341 16.25 0.56 -24.41
CA ARG A 341 16.24 -0.88 -24.15
C ARG A 341 16.21 -1.17 -22.65
N PHE A 342 15.86 -2.41 -22.32
CA PHE A 342 15.88 -2.87 -20.93
C PHE A 342 17.27 -2.68 -20.32
N ARG A 343 17.33 -1.96 -19.20
CA ARG A 343 18.53 -1.72 -18.40
C ARG A 343 18.11 -1.58 -16.93
N SER A 344 18.99 -2.00 -16.03
CA SER A 344 18.75 -1.90 -14.59
C SER A 344 20.03 -1.51 -13.88
N SER A 345 19.91 -0.64 -12.87
CA SER A 345 20.94 -0.37 -11.87
C SER A 345 21.08 -1.51 -10.86
N GLU A 346 20.08 -2.38 -10.75
CA GLU A 346 20.05 -3.47 -9.78
C GLU A 346 20.70 -4.73 -10.35
N LYS A 347 21.54 -5.39 -9.53
CA LYS A 347 22.30 -6.58 -9.96
C LYS A 347 21.42 -7.78 -10.25
N VAL A 348 20.36 -7.95 -9.47
CA VAL A 348 19.43 -9.08 -9.57
C VAL A 348 18.10 -8.57 -10.11
N VAL A 349 17.72 -9.05 -11.29
CA VAL A 349 16.43 -8.70 -11.90
C VAL A 349 15.67 -9.96 -12.29
N SER A 350 14.40 -10.04 -11.88
CA SER A 350 13.59 -11.22 -12.14
C SER A 350 13.20 -11.31 -13.62
N PHE A 351 12.88 -12.51 -14.09
CA PHE A 351 12.32 -12.69 -15.44
C PHE A 351 10.98 -11.94 -15.60
N LYS A 352 10.19 -11.85 -14.52
CA LYS A 352 8.94 -11.08 -14.48
C LYS A 352 9.18 -9.60 -14.76
N ASP A 353 10.24 -9.01 -14.20
CA ASP A 353 10.58 -7.60 -14.40
C ASP A 353 10.98 -7.30 -15.85
N LYS A 354 11.74 -8.21 -16.47
CA LYS A 354 12.07 -8.12 -17.90
C LYS A 354 10.79 -8.17 -18.75
N ILE A 355 9.85 -9.05 -18.43
CA ILE A 355 8.54 -9.10 -19.12
C ILE A 355 7.77 -7.79 -18.89
N SER A 356 7.70 -7.29 -17.67
CA SER A 356 7.01 -6.03 -17.34
C SER A 356 7.52 -4.87 -18.20
N TYR A 357 8.84 -4.75 -18.36
CA TYR A 357 9.43 -3.78 -19.28
C TYR A 357 8.91 -3.91 -20.71
N TYR A 358 8.92 -5.12 -21.27
CA TYR A 358 8.47 -5.32 -22.65
C TYR A 358 6.96 -5.10 -22.82
N CYS A 359 6.15 -5.41 -21.80
CA CYS A 359 4.72 -5.05 -21.77
C CYS A 359 4.50 -3.54 -21.89
N GLY A 360 5.27 -2.74 -21.14
CA GLY A 360 5.23 -1.28 -21.24
C GLY A 360 5.78 -0.75 -22.58
N ARG A 361 6.88 -1.35 -23.06
CA ARG A 361 7.56 -0.96 -24.30
C ARG A 361 6.77 -1.23 -25.57
N TYR A 362 5.91 -2.24 -25.55
CA TYR A 362 5.06 -2.66 -26.67
C TYR A 362 3.61 -2.78 -26.18
N PRO A 363 2.80 -1.71 -26.26
CA PRO A 363 1.43 -1.70 -25.71
C PRO A 363 0.52 -2.81 -26.25
N THR A 364 0.76 -3.31 -27.47
CA THR A 364 0.05 -4.47 -28.03
C THR A 364 0.37 -5.76 -27.26
N LEU A 365 1.65 -5.99 -26.95
CA LEU A 365 2.10 -7.08 -26.08
C LEU A 365 1.57 -6.90 -24.66
N GLY A 366 1.62 -5.68 -24.11
CA GLY A 366 1.04 -5.37 -22.80
C GLY A 366 -0.46 -5.68 -22.73
N ARG A 367 -1.24 -5.30 -23.75
CA ARG A 367 -2.67 -5.66 -23.87
C ARG A 367 -2.87 -7.17 -23.94
N PHE A 368 -2.05 -7.88 -24.72
CA PHE A 368 -2.11 -9.34 -24.81
C PHE A 368 -1.78 -10.02 -23.48
N CYS A 369 -0.72 -9.60 -22.79
CA CYS A 369 -0.36 -10.12 -21.46
C CYS A 369 -1.44 -9.79 -20.41
N ASN A 370 -2.05 -8.61 -20.48
CA ASN A 370 -3.19 -8.25 -19.63
C ASN A 370 -4.44 -9.05 -19.98
N TYR A 371 -4.69 -9.34 -21.25
CA TYR A 371 -5.75 -10.23 -21.69
C TYR A 371 -5.51 -11.66 -21.19
N ILE A 372 -4.28 -12.17 -21.25
CA ILE A 372 -3.92 -13.47 -20.66
C ILE A 372 -4.07 -13.42 -19.14
N ARG A 373 -3.66 -12.35 -18.45
CA ARG A 373 -3.83 -12.23 -16.99
C ARG A 373 -5.29 -12.16 -16.58
N LYS A 374 -6.09 -11.36 -17.28
CA LYS A 374 -7.55 -11.28 -17.09
C LYS A 374 -8.21 -12.60 -17.46
N GLY A 375 -7.75 -13.25 -18.53
CA GLY A 375 -8.16 -14.57 -18.98
C GLY A 375 -7.83 -15.64 -17.96
N LEU A 376 -6.63 -15.65 -17.38
CA LEU A 376 -6.22 -16.53 -16.27
C LEU A 376 -6.97 -16.21 -14.99
N SER A 377 -7.27 -14.94 -14.70
CA SER A 377 -8.07 -14.53 -13.53
C SER A 377 -9.54 -14.88 -13.70
N PHE A 378 -10.08 -14.74 -14.91
CA PHE A 378 -11.42 -15.11 -15.32
C PHE A 378 -11.55 -16.63 -15.40
N PHE A 379 -10.54 -17.33 -15.90
CA PHE A 379 -10.40 -18.77 -15.88
C PHE A 379 -10.20 -19.29 -14.45
N LYS A 380 -9.50 -18.56 -13.57
CA LYS A 380 -9.49 -18.84 -12.12
C LYS A 380 -10.84 -18.58 -11.47
N LYS A 381 -11.60 -17.56 -11.90
CA LYS A 381 -12.97 -17.28 -11.45
C LYS A 381 -13.96 -18.33 -11.96
N ILE A 382 -13.84 -18.77 -13.21
CA ILE A 382 -14.57 -19.86 -13.85
C ILE A 382 -14.19 -21.17 -13.19
N LEU A 383 -12.91 -21.48 -12.99
CA LEU A 383 -12.48 -22.65 -12.24
C LEU A 383 -13.01 -22.62 -10.81
N ARG A 384 -13.09 -21.45 -10.16
CA ARG A 384 -13.75 -21.30 -8.84
C ARG A 384 -15.27 -21.48 -8.92
N TYR A 385 -15.91 -21.02 -9.99
CA TYR A 385 -17.35 -21.13 -10.25
C TYR A 385 -17.76 -22.57 -10.62
N PHE A 386 -17.01 -23.23 -11.51
CA PHE A 386 -17.14 -24.64 -11.88
C PHE A 386 -16.67 -25.58 -10.75
N LYS A 387 -15.65 -25.23 -9.94
CA LYS A 387 -15.37 -25.92 -8.66
C LYS A 387 -16.56 -25.89 -7.71
N LYS A 388 -17.42 -24.87 -7.80
CA LYS A 388 -18.63 -24.70 -6.98
C LYS A 388 -19.87 -25.41 -7.55
N LYS A 389 -19.88 -25.81 -8.83
CA LYS A 389 -21.08 -26.33 -9.52
C LYS A 389 -20.93 -27.59 -10.39
N CYS A 390 -19.74 -28.21 -10.53
CA CYS A 390 -19.60 -29.44 -11.32
C CYS A 390 -19.72 -30.73 -10.47
N PRO A 391 -20.53 -31.72 -10.90
CA PRO A 391 -20.51 -33.10 -10.39
C PRO A 391 -19.15 -33.77 -10.61
N ASP A 392 -18.78 -34.71 -9.73
CA ASP A 392 -17.43 -35.26 -9.52
C ASP A 392 -16.69 -35.90 -10.72
N ARG A 393 -17.28 -35.96 -11.92
CA ARG A 393 -16.67 -36.59 -13.10
C ARG A 393 -15.60 -35.76 -13.83
N ILE A 394 -15.63 -34.42 -13.76
CA ILE A 394 -14.67 -33.56 -14.52
C ILE A 394 -13.40 -33.20 -13.72
N LYS A 395 -13.36 -33.49 -12.41
CA LYS A 395 -12.17 -33.30 -11.57
C LYS A 395 -10.94 -34.10 -12.03
N ARG A 396 -11.11 -35.14 -12.88
CA ARG A 396 -10.01 -35.98 -13.38
C ARG A 396 -9.16 -35.36 -14.51
N ILE A 397 -9.55 -34.24 -15.11
CA ILE A 397 -8.87 -33.74 -16.34
C ILE A 397 -7.91 -32.55 -16.10
N VAL A 398 -7.92 -31.88 -14.94
CA VAL A 398 -7.16 -30.61 -14.74
C VAL A 398 -6.01 -30.69 -13.71
N LEU A 399 -5.76 -31.84 -13.08
CA LEU A 399 -4.58 -32.04 -12.23
C LEU A 399 -3.83 -33.29 -12.67
N ARG A 400 -2.85 -33.12 -13.57
CA ARG A 400 -1.83 -34.14 -13.81
C ARG A 400 -0.82 -34.12 -12.66
N LYS A 401 -1.12 -34.86 -11.59
CA LYS A 401 -0.34 -36.02 -11.15
C LYS A 401 -1.33 -37.03 -10.56
N PRO A 402 -1.25 -38.32 -10.91
CA PRO A 402 -2.17 -39.33 -10.41
C PRO A 402 -2.07 -39.42 -8.87
N GLU A 403 -3.19 -39.69 -8.20
CA GLU A 403 -3.33 -39.83 -6.73
C GLU A 403 -2.34 -40.87 -6.15
N SER A 404 -1.93 -41.83 -6.98
CA SER A 404 -0.85 -42.80 -6.70
C SER A 404 0.51 -42.17 -6.43
N ASP A 405 0.83 -41.01 -7.01
CA ASP A 405 2.13 -40.34 -6.87
C ASP A 405 2.23 -39.50 -5.58
N LEU A 406 1.10 -39.02 -5.05
CA LEU A 406 1.05 -38.25 -3.78
C LEU A 406 1.14 -39.18 -2.56
N ASN A 407 0.49 -40.35 -2.61
CA ASN A 407 0.62 -41.37 -1.57
C ASN A 407 2.05 -41.91 -1.45
N MET A 408 2.83 -41.90 -2.54
CA MET A 408 4.26 -42.25 -2.50
C MET A 408 5.17 -41.13 -1.99
N ALA A 409 4.69 -39.88 -1.89
CA ALA A 409 5.50 -38.73 -1.50
C ALA A 409 5.42 -38.40 0.00
N PHE A 410 4.23 -38.52 0.60
CA PHE A 410 4.04 -38.33 2.05
C PHE A 410 4.56 -39.51 2.87
N HIS A 411 4.70 -39.32 4.19
CA HIS A 411 4.82 -40.46 5.11
C HIS A 411 3.54 -41.29 5.10
N TYR A 412 2.41 -40.59 5.24
CA TYR A 412 1.07 -41.15 5.20
C TYR A 412 0.09 -40.08 4.70
N LEU A 413 -0.84 -40.47 3.83
CA LEU A 413 -1.96 -39.65 3.39
C LEU A 413 -3.21 -40.53 3.41
N GLY A 414 -4.13 -40.24 4.32
CA GLY A 414 -5.39 -40.93 4.47
C GLY A 414 -6.41 -40.58 3.38
N ASN A 415 -7.53 -41.27 3.42
CA ASN A 415 -8.60 -41.13 2.43
C ASN A 415 -9.44 -39.86 2.66
N ASN A 416 -10.11 -39.40 1.62
CA ASN A 416 -11.03 -38.24 1.67
C ASN A 416 -10.36 -36.93 2.10
N CYS A 417 -9.10 -36.73 1.72
CA CYS A 417 -8.37 -35.50 2.00
C CYS A 417 -8.55 -34.46 0.88
N LYS A 418 -8.66 -33.19 1.25
CA LYS A 418 -8.74 -32.06 0.33
C LYS A 418 -7.64 -31.05 0.64
N LEU A 419 -6.59 -31.07 -0.17
CA LEU A 419 -5.42 -30.20 -0.01
C LEU A 419 -5.44 -29.10 -1.09
N CYS A 420 -5.52 -27.83 -0.67
CA CYS A 420 -5.67 -26.69 -1.59
C CYS A 420 -4.43 -25.79 -1.56
N ASN A 421 -3.65 -25.75 -2.65
CA ASN A 421 -2.53 -24.81 -2.85
C ASN A 421 -1.61 -24.63 -1.62
N CYS A 422 -1.21 -25.76 -1.01
CA CYS A 422 -0.34 -25.78 0.16
C CYS A 422 1.14 -25.84 -0.25
N ASP A 423 2.00 -25.27 0.60
CA ASP A 423 3.45 -25.45 0.55
C ASP A 423 3.83 -26.52 1.57
N PHE A 424 4.18 -27.73 1.11
CA PHE A 424 4.50 -28.87 1.98
C PHE A 424 5.96 -28.88 2.45
N GLY A 425 6.70 -27.79 2.29
CA GLY A 425 8.09 -27.73 2.69
C GLY A 425 8.99 -28.64 1.86
N ASN A 426 10.16 -28.99 2.40
CA ASN A 426 11.23 -29.64 1.64
C ASN A 426 11.19 -31.17 1.70
N ASP A 427 10.63 -31.75 2.77
CA ASP A 427 10.59 -33.20 2.96
C ASP A 427 9.17 -33.71 3.27
N LEU A 428 8.46 -34.14 2.23
CA LEU A 428 7.11 -34.68 2.35
C LEU A 428 7.06 -35.97 3.17
N LYS A 429 8.18 -36.71 3.30
CA LYS A 429 8.27 -37.93 4.14
C LYS A 429 8.23 -37.64 5.63
N LEU A 430 8.24 -36.38 6.02
CA LEU A 430 8.01 -35.95 7.39
C LEU A 430 6.57 -35.52 7.67
N ILE A 431 5.66 -35.67 6.70
CA ILE A 431 4.29 -35.24 6.85
C ILE A 431 3.36 -36.46 6.81
N SER A 432 2.56 -36.58 7.86
CA SER A 432 1.50 -37.56 8.01
C SER A 432 0.15 -36.84 8.07
N ILE A 433 -0.80 -37.26 7.23
CA ILE A 433 -2.15 -36.68 7.17
C ILE A 433 -3.15 -37.83 7.28
N GLY A 434 -4.02 -37.77 8.29
CA GLY A 434 -5.09 -38.71 8.57
C GLY A 434 -6.18 -38.77 7.50
N ASN A 435 -7.29 -39.40 7.83
CA ASN A 435 -8.47 -39.45 6.96
C ASN A 435 -9.35 -38.21 7.16
N ASN A 436 -10.08 -37.82 6.12
CA ASN A 436 -11.06 -36.73 6.17
C ASN A 436 -10.44 -35.40 6.63
N VAL A 437 -9.29 -35.03 6.07
CA VAL A 437 -8.60 -33.79 6.38
C VAL A 437 -8.81 -32.75 5.27
N VAL A 438 -9.14 -31.52 5.64
CA VAL A 438 -9.20 -30.38 4.72
C VAL A 438 -8.12 -29.39 5.07
N ILE A 439 -7.34 -28.98 4.08
CA ILE A 439 -6.32 -27.94 4.21
C ILE A 439 -6.56 -26.90 3.12
N GLU A 440 -6.81 -25.66 3.55
CA GLU A 440 -7.12 -24.54 2.66
C GLU A 440 -5.88 -23.78 2.17
N ASP A 441 -6.14 -22.83 1.26
CA ASP A 441 -5.14 -22.15 0.44
C ASP A 441 -4.02 -21.51 1.28
N ASN A 442 -2.79 -21.59 0.76
CA ASN A 442 -1.58 -20.96 1.31
C ASN A 442 -1.16 -21.45 2.71
N THR A 443 -1.59 -22.63 3.12
CA THR A 443 -1.03 -23.29 4.31
C THR A 443 0.41 -23.74 4.07
N LYS A 444 1.30 -23.50 5.03
CA LYS A 444 2.73 -23.80 4.93
C LYS A 444 3.18 -24.80 5.99
N PHE A 445 3.87 -25.85 5.55
CA PHE A 445 4.52 -26.85 6.38
C PHE A 445 6.02 -26.55 6.44
N ILE A 446 6.53 -26.31 7.63
CA ILE A 446 7.94 -26.10 7.88
C ILE A 446 8.46 -27.39 8.53
N ASN A 447 8.91 -28.36 7.73
CA ASN A 447 9.46 -29.65 8.19
C ASN A 447 10.99 -29.69 8.23
N TYR A 448 11.64 -28.74 7.55
CA TYR A 448 13.08 -28.63 7.42
C TYR A 448 13.50 -27.16 7.49
N ARG A 449 14.36 -26.81 8.44
CA ARG A 449 15.01 -25.50 8.50
C ARG A 449 16.48 -25.60 8.93
N PRO A 450 17.44 -25.17 8.09
CA PRO A 450 18.85 -25.10 8.43
C PRO A 450 19.16 -23.78 9.17
N THR A 451 18.32 -23.38 10.12
CA THR A 451 18.49 -22.11 10.84
C THR A 451 19.68 -22.12 11.79
N ALA A 452 19.99 -23.29 12.36
CA ALA A 452 21.16 -23.47 13.21
C ALA A 452 22.45 -23.61 12.36
N GLU A 453 22.39 -24.31 11.22
CA GLU A 453 23.49 -24.44 10.25
C GLU A 453 24.09 -23.09 9.81
N PHE A 454 23.31 -22.01 9.80
CA PHE A 454 23.84 -20.66 9.53
C PHE A 454 24.85 -20.16 10.59
N PHE A 455 24.76 -20.66 11.82
CA PHE A 455 25.64 -20.30 12.94
C PHE A 455 26.72 -21.36 13.21
N ASP A 456 26.77 -22.44 12.42
CA ASP A 456 27.84 -23.45 12.51
C ASP A 456 29.21 -22.77 12.31
N GLY A 457 30.20 -23.15 13.12
CA GLY A 457 31.52 -22.53 13.12
C GLY A 457 31.62 -21.12 13.74
N ILE A 458 30.49 -20.42 13.96
CA ILE A 458 30.46 -19.18 14.76
C ILE A 458 30.35 -19.50 16.25
N ILE A 459 29.52 -20.48 16.60
CA ILE A 459 29.20 -20.79 18.00
C ILE A 459 30.01 -21.97 18.54
N ASP A 460 30.34 -22.98 17.73
CA ASP A 460 31.01 -24.21 18.22
C ASP A 460 32.52 -24.30 17.95
N ASN A 461 33.16 -23.20 17.52
CA ASN A 461 34.59 -23.13 17.20
C ASN A 461 35.05 -23.98 16.00
N GLY A 462 34.19 -24.25 15.03
CA GLY A 462 34.59 -24.76 13.72
C GLY A 462 34.29 -26.24 13.49
N GLU A 463 33.50 -26.86 14.36
CA GLU A 463 32.90 -28.16 14.08
C GLU A 463 31.74 -27.93 13.10
N ASN A 464 31.91 -28.33 11.84
CA ASN A 464 30.90 -28.10 10.81
C ASN A 464 29.79 -29.16 10.94
N GLN A 465 28.96 -29.04 11.98
CA GLN A 465 28.01 -30.08 12.43
C GLN A 465 26.76 -30.21 11.55
N LYS A 466 26.48 -29.26 10.64
CA LYS A 466 25.31 -29.23 9.74
C LYS A 466 23.99 -29.30 10.51
N LEU A 467 23.83 -28.45 11.52
CA LEU A 467 22.70 -28.49 12.46
C LEU A 467 21.38 -28.09 11.80
N ARG A 468 20.37 -28.97 11.88
CA ARG A 468 19.07 -28.76 11.24
C ARG A 468 17.93 -28.89 12.23
N ASN A 469 16.98 -27.97 12.15
CA ASN A 469 15.68 -28.13 12.79
C ASN A 469 14.78 -28.92 11.83
N LEU A 470 14.74 -30.22 12.07
CA LEU A 470 13.98 -31.22 11.32
C LEU A 470 12.97 -31.88 12.26
N GLY A 471 11.76 -32.12 11.80
CA GLY A 471 10.76 -32.80 12.61
C GLY A 471 9.47 -33.10 11.86
N PRO A 472 8.76 -34.18 12.24
CA PRO A 472 7.51 -34.55 11.60
C PRO A 472 6.40 -33.54 11.88
N ILE A 473 5.45 -33.44 10.95
CA ILE A 473 4.17 -32.77 11.12
C ILE A 473 3.09 -33.83 10.94
N ASP A 474 2.36 -34.12 12.01
CA ASP A 474 1.37 -35.19 12.06
C ASP A 474 -0.02 -34.61 12.26
N ILE A 475 -0.92 -34.87 11.33
CA ILE A 475 -2.29 -34.37 11.35
C ILE A 475 -3.21 -35.58 11.45
N ALA A 476 -3.98 -35.67 12.53
CA ALA A 476 -4.89 -36.79 12.75
C ALA A 476 -6.17 -36.70 11.89
N ASP A 477 -7.07 -37.66 12.09
CA ASP A 477 -8.34 -37.72 11.35
C ASP A 477 -9.28 -36.54 11.67
N ASN A 478 -10.14 -36.19 10.70
CA ASN A 478 -11.20 -35.19 10.84
C ASN A 478 -10.70 -33.78 11.21
N VAL A 479 -9.60 -33.34 10.62
CA VAL A 479 -9.02 -32.01 10.88
C VAL A 479 -9.38 -31.05 9.75
N TYR A 480 -9.74 -29.81 10.12
CA TYR A 480 -9.93 -28.71 9.17
C TYR A 480 -8.92 -27.60 9.45
N ILE A 481 -8.08 -27.29 8.47
CA ILE A 481 -7.08 -26.23 8.52
C ILE A 481 -7.48 -25.14 7.53
N CYS A 482 -7.85 -23.97 8.05
CA CYS A 482 -8.24 -22.81 7.25
C CYS A 482 -7.03 -22.14 6.57
N SER A 483 -7.28 -21.05 5.85
CA SER A 483 -6.30 -20.47 4.95
C SER A 483 -5.15 -19.76 5.68
N ASN A 484 -3.97 -19.73 5.06
CA ASN A 484 -2.78 -19.01 5.54
C ASN A 484 -2.24 -19.49 6.91
N VAL A 485 -2.39 -20.78 7.26
CA VAL A 485 -1.82 -21.37 8.49
C VAL A 485 -0.35 -21.76 8.29
N ILE A 486 0.47 -21.70 9.35
CA ILE A 486 1.87 -22.15 9.36
C ILE A 486 2.06 -23.24 10.41
N LEU A 487 2.60 -24.40 10.02
CA LEU A 487 2.91 -25.53 10.89
C LEU A 487 4.43 -25.68 11.03
N TYR A 488 4.94 -25.68 12.26
CA TYR A 488 6.38 -25.87 12.56
C TYR A 488 6.75 -27.35 12.72
N PRO A 489 8.05 -27.70 12.72
CA PRO A 489 8.48 -29.07 12.95
C PRO A 489 8.04 -29.59 14.32
N ASN A 490 7.83 -30.90 14.44
CA ASN A 490 7.49 -31.62 15.67
C ASN A 490 6.09 -31.30 16.24
N VAL A 491 5.16 -30.82 15.41
CA VAL A 491 3.78 -30.58 15.84
C VAL A 491 2.87 -31.74 15.46
N LYS A 492 1.98 -32.10 16.39
CA LYS A 492 0.87 -33.02 16.17
C LYS A 492 -0.45 -32.26 16.31
N ILE A 493 -1.35 -32.41 15.35
CA ILE A 493 -2.72 -31.91 15.45
C ILE A 493 -3.64 -33.10 15.76
N GLY A 494 -4.27 -33.07 16.93
CA GLY A 494 -5.20 -34.10 17.39
C GLY A 494 -6.46 -34.23 16.52
N LYS A 495 -7.23 -35.28 16.76
CA LYS A 495 -8.46 -35.56 16.01
C LYS A 495 -9.51 -34.48 16.24
N ASN A 496 -10.36 -34.27 15.24
CA ASN A 496 -11.51 -33.34 15.32
C ASN A 496 -11.09 -31.89 15.65
N CYS A 497 -9.95 -31.44 15.13
CA CYS A 497 -9.46 -30.08 15.34
C CYS A 497 -9.88 -29.13 14.21
N LEU A 498 -10.16 -27.89 14.60
CA LEU A 498 -10.37 -26.77 13.68
C LEU A 498 -9.29 -25.71 13.89
N ILE A 499 -8.43 -25.51 12.89
CA ILE A 499 -7.37 -24.50 12.91
C ILE A 499 -7.83 -23.30 12.07
N LEU A 500 -8.09 -22.15 12.72
CA LEU A 500 -8.62 -20.95 12.07
C LEU A 500 -7.56 -20.17 11.28
N ASP A 501 -8.02 -19.32 10.37
CA ASP A 501 -7.19 -18.60 9.41
C ASP A 501 -6.03 -17.81 10.05
N GLY A 502 -4.87 -17.83 9.40
CA GLY A 502 -3.69 -17.06 9.82
C GLY A 502 -2.96 -17.59 11.06
N SER A 503 -3.31 -18.77 11.57
CA SER A 503 -2.70 -19.34 12.79
C SER A 503 -1.27 -19.84 12.59
N VAL A 504 -0.42 -19.70 13.62
CA VAL A 504 0.96 -20.22 13.63
C VAL A 504 1.11 -21.29 14.70
N ILE A 505 1.14 -22.55 14.27
CA ILE A 505 1.22 -23.73 15.14
C ILE A 505 2.70 -24.03 15.42
N THR A 506 3.10 -23.76 16.65
CA THR A 506 4.48 -24.01 17.17
C THR A 506 4.53 -25.12 18.20
N THR A 507 3.38 -25.56 18.71
CA THR A 507 3.21 -26.63 19.69
C THR A 507 2.07 -27.53 19.25
N SER A 508 2.13 -28.81 19.61
CA SER A 508 1.06 -29.77 19.32
C SER A 508 -0.29 -29.33 19.92
N ILE A 509 -1.37 -29.69 19.23
CA ILE A 509 -2.74 -29.34 19.55
C ILE A 509 -3.48 -30.60 20.01
N GLU A 510 -4.13 -30.50 21.17
CA GLU A 510 -4.99 -31.55 21.70
C GLU A 510 -6.25 -31.77 20.84
N GLU A 511 -6.76 -33.00 20.84
CA GLU A 511 -8.00 -33.35 20.14
C GLU A 511 -9.21 -32.50 20.58
N ASN A 512 -10.22 -32.46 19.71
CA ASN A 512 -11.50 -31.77 19.93
C ASN A 512 -11.33 -30.26 20.22
N SER A 513 -10.32 -29.63 19.61
CA SER A 513 -9.96 -28.23 19.89
C SER A 513 -10.14 -27.31 18.68
N VAL A 514 -10.59 -26.09 18.95
CA VAL A 514 -10.58 -24.97 18.00
C VAL A 514 -9.44 -24.03 18.36
N VAL A 515 -8.60 -23.68 17.39
CA VAL A 515 -7.35 -22.96 17.63
C VAL A 515 -7.25 -21.72 16.74
N MET A 516 -6.74 -20.63 17.30
CA MET A 516 -6.47 -19.38 16.57
C MET A 516 -5.23 -18.66 17.10
N GLY A 517 -4.56 -17.88 16.24
CA GLY A 517 -3.60 -16.85 16.65
C GLY A 517 -2.15 -17.11 16.25
N ASN A 518 -1.28 -16.16 16.58
CA ASN A 518 0.16 -16.22 16.35
C ASN A 518 0.92 -15.72 17.59
N PRO A 519 1.49 -16.61 18.43
CA PRO A 519 1.40 -18.06 18.34
C PRO A 519 -0.01 -18.56 18.65
N ALA A 520 -0.38 -19.70 18.05
CA ALA A 520 -1.74 -20.21 18.14
C ALA A 520 -2.09 -20.74 19.54
N ARG A 521 -3.34 -20.57 19.96
CA ARG A 521 -3.88 -21.00 21.25
C ARG A 521 -5.26 -21.65 21.07
N VAL A 522 -5.59 -22.61 21.93
CA VAL A 522 -6.94 -23.20 21.98
C VAL A 522 -7.90 -22.13 22.49
N ILE A 523 -8.97 -21.86 21.71
CA ILE A 523 -9.97 -20.84 22.02
C ILE A 523 -11.33 -21.43 22.41
N ALA A 524 -11.59 -22.68 22.01
CA ALA A 524 -12.83 -23.39 22.33
C ALA A 524 -12.65 -24.90 22.13
N LYS A 525 -13.58 -25.69 22.67
CA LYS A 525 -13.77 -27.09 22.26
C LYS A 525 -14.64 -27.17 21.01
N ILE A 526 -14.44 -28.21 20.19
CA ILE A 526 -15.10 -28.35 18.89
C ILE A 526 -16.62 -28.48 19.03
N ASP A 527 -17.10 -29.17 20.06
CA ASP A 527 -18.53 -29.37 20.30
C ASP A 527 -19.23 -28.05 20.66
N ASP A 528 -18.63 -27.26 21.54
CA ASP A 528 -19.15 -25.93 21.92
C ASP A 528 -19.19 -25.00 20.72
N TRP A 529 -18.13 -25.00 19.90
CA TRP A 529 -18.07 -24.21 18.68
C TRP A 529 -19.16 -24.63 17.69
N TYR A 530 -19.31 -25.95 17.47
CA TYR A 530 -20.34 -26.49 16.59
C TYR A 530 -21.74 -26.13 17.07
N LEU A 531 -22.03 -26.29 18.36
CA LEU A 531 -23.32 -25.93 18.96
C LEU A 531 -23.60 -24.44 18.81
N ASN A 532 -22.59 -23.58 19.01
CA ASN A 532 -22.73 -22.15 18.81
C ASN A 532 -23.10 -21.82 17.35
N ILE A 533 -22.35 -22.35 16.38
CA ILE A 533 -22.64 -22.15 14.95
C ILE A 533 -24.02 -22.71 14.57
N LYS A 534 -24.39 -23.90 15.07
CA LYS A 534 -25.71 -24.49 14.86
C LYS A 534 -26.82 -23.59 15.40
N ASN A 535 -26.67 -23.09 16.62
CA ASN A 535 -27.64 -22.20 17.26
C ASN A 535 -27.77 -20.86 16.54
N ILE A 536 -26.67 -20.32 16.00
CA ILE A 536 -26.69 -19.14 15.12
C ILE A 536 -27.49 -19.45 13.85
N ASN A 537 -27.21 -20.59 13.21
CA ASN A 537 -27.84 -20.94 11.95
C ASN A 537 -29.33 -21.25 12.09
N LEU A 538 -29.76 -21.88 13.19
CA LEU A 538 -31.17 -22.12 13.49
C LEU A 538 -32.01 -20.85 13.56
N LYS A 539 -31.40 -19.68 13.82
CA LYS A 539 -32.08 -18.38 13.83
C LYS A 539 -32.29 -17.81 12.43
N TYR A 540 -31.60 -18.33 11.41
CA TYR A 540 -31.69 -17.77 10.07
C TYR A 540 -32.97 -18.21 9.35
N PRO A 541 -33.73 -17.27 8.74
CA PRO A 541 -35.00 -17.58 8.08
C PRO A 541 -34.91 -18.61 6.95
N TRP A 542 -33.74 -18.75 6.31
CA TRP A 542 -33.51 -19.70 5.22
C TRP A 542 -32.92 -21.05 5.67
N TYR A 543 -32.66 -21.23 6.97
CA TYR A 543 -32.03 -22.45 7.46
C TYR A 543 -32.95 -23.67 7.23
N ASN A 544 -32.39 -24.71 6.61
CA ASN A 544 -33.06 -25.98 6.28
C ASN A 544 -34.37 -25.85 5.47
N LYS A 545 -34.55 -24.76 4.72
CA LYS A 545 -35.69 -24.58 3.81
C LYS A 545 -35.36 -25.07 2.40
N ASN A 546 -36.30 -25.80 1.79
CA ASN A 546 -36.21 -26.21 0.39
C ASN A 546 -36.72 -25.09 -0.53
N ILE A 547 -35.91 -24.05 -0.69
CA ILE A 547 -36.20 -22.85 -1.49
C ILE A 547 -35.11 -22.64 -2.54
N SER A 548 -35.43 -21.91 -3.61
CA SER A 548 -34.50 -21.66 -4.70
C SER A 548 -33.26 -20.88 -4.22
N HIS A 549 -32.14 -21.01 -4.94
CA HIS A 549 -30.92 -20.26 -4.61
C HIS A 549 -31.17 -18.75 -4.57
N ASP A 550 -31.95 -18.23 -5.52
CA ASP A 550 -32.26 -16.81 -5.63
C ASP A 550 -33.12 -16.34 -4.46
N GLU A 551 -34.06 -17.17 -4.00
CA GLU A 551 -34.88 -16.88 -2.82
C GLU A 551 -34.03 -16.87 -1.53
N ILE A 552 -33.06 -17.78 -1.41
CA ILE A 552 -32.09 -17.77 -0.29
C ILE A 552 -31.25 -16.48 -0.31
N VAL A 553 -30.77 -16.06 -1.49
CA VAL A 553 -30.00 -14.82 -1.63
C VAL A 553 -30.83 -13.62 -1.23
N ARG A 554 -32.08 -13.53 -1.71
CA ARG A 554 -33.00 -12.46 -1.34
C ARG A 554 -33.25 -12.41 0.17
N GLN A 555 -33.56 -13.55 0.79
CA GLN A 555 -33.77 -13.60 2.24
C GLN A 555 -32.51 -13.22 3.04
N ARG A 556 -31.31 -13.56 2.55
CA ARG A 556 -30.04 -13.14 3.16
C ARG A 556 -29.80 -11.65 3.03
N GLU A 557 -30.00 -11.11 1.83
CA GLU A 557 -29.91 -9.67 1.57
C GLU A 557 -30.86 -8.92 2.49
N GLN A 558 -32.09 -9.41 2.60
CA GLN A 558 -33.10 -8.86 3.45
C GLN A 558 -32.69 -8.93 4.94
N TYR A 559 -32.37 -10.12 5.45
CA TYR A 559 -32.09 -10.29 6.88
C TYR A 559 -30.83 -9.55 7.36
N PHE A 560 -29.77 -9.49 6.56
CA PHE A 560 -28.53 -8.83 6.97
C PHE A 560 -28.47 -7.35 6.61
N PHE A 561 -29.21 -6.90 5.60
CA PHE A 561 -29.09 -5.57 5.00
C PHE A 561 -30.43 -4.83 4.77
N GLU A 562 -31.61 -5.40 4.99
CA GLU A 562 -32.88 -4.68 4.88
C GLU A 562 -32.93 -3.53 5.90
N GLY A 563 -33.35 -2.34 5.45
CA GLY A 563 -33.32 -1.12 6.25
C GLY A 563 -31.93 -0.53 6.45
N LYS A 564 -30.85 -1.24 6.05
CA LYS A 564 -29.49 -0.70 6.01
C LYS A 564 -29.22 -0.25 4.58
N GLN A 565 -29.31 1.05 4.34
CA GLN A 565 -28.73 1.58 3.09
C GLN A 565 -27.27 1.14 3.02
N HIS A 566 -26.77 0.90 1.82
CA HIS A 566 -25.34 0.74 1.58
C HIS A 566 -24.65 2.08 1.94
N GLU A 567 -24.48 2.32 3.24
CA GLU A 567 -23.71 3.41 3.82
C GLU A 567 -22.24 2.98 3.80
N TYR A 568 -21.70 2.92 2.59
CA TYR A 568 -20.27 3.10 2.36
C TYR A 568 -20.07 4.48 1.80
#